data_AF-A0A7R7YDX7-F1
#
_entry.id   AF-A0A7R7YDX7-F1
#
_cell.length_a   1.000
_cell.length_b   1.000
_cell.length_c   1.000
_cell.angle_alpha   90.00
_cell.angle_beta   90.00
_cell.angle_gamma   90.00
#
_symmetry.space_group_name_H-M   'P 1'
#
loop_
_entity.id
_entity.type
_entity.pdbx_description
1 polymer ?
#
loop_
_entity_poly.entity_id
_entity_poly.type
_entity_poly.pdbx_seq_one_letter_code
_entity_poly.pdbx_strand_id
1 'polypeptide(L)'
;MIDPSRRPRGTSSKPIPVKDRAKHAVGAVVAAGVAAYRRQTSLPPLLPMMPEEMADNGEAMRRRIVARLARALRAERMRGRAGHWTYDINRHIALRQAYEAERLLLSTAVHRS
;
A
#
# COMPACT_ATOMS: atom_id res chain seq x y z
N MET A 1 26.41 40.50 33.51
CA MET A 1 25.84 39.67 34.59
C MET A 1 24.75 38.81 33.97
N ILE A 2 25.06 37.55 33.65
CA ILE A 2 24.12 36.60 33.00
C ILE A 2 23.45 35.81 34.12
N ASP A 3 22.13 35.81 34.17
CA ASP A 3 21.34 35.04 35.15
C ASP A 3 21.47 33.52 34.85
N PRO A 4 22.11 32.73 35.73
CA PRO A 4 22.35 31.31 35.50
C PRO A 4 21.08 30.43 35.70
N SER A 5 19.93 31.01 36.07
CA SER A 5 18.71 30.25 36.37
C SER A 5 17.83 29.93 35.14
N ARG A 6 18.16 30.45 33.96
CA ARG A 6 17.39 30.25 32.72
C ARG A 6 17.72 28.90 32.06
N ARG A 7 17.26 27.78 32.64
CA ARG A 7 17.20 26.50 31.89
C ARG A 7 16.18 26.66 30.76
N PRO A 8 16.51 26.30 29.50
CA PRO A 8 15.49 26.23 28.46
C PRO A 8 14.44 25.21 28.91
N ARG A 9 13.17 25.65 28.98
CA ARG A 9 12.03 24.76 29.20
C ARG A 9 12.04 23.74 28.07
N GLY A 10 12.52 22.53 28.37
CA GLY A 10 12.42 21.40 27.46
C GLY A 10 10.96 21.25 27.07
N THR A 11 10.66 21.38 25.78
CA THR A 11 9.35 21.05 25.24
C THR A 11 9.16 19.57 25.47
N SER A 12 8.50 19.19 26.57
CA SER A 12 8.07 17.82 26.83
C SER A 12 6.97 17.48 25.84
N SER A 13 7.36 17.24 24.59
CA SER A 13 6.46 16.67 23.59
C SER A 13 6.22 15.23 24.02
N LYS A 14 4.96 14.93 24.32
CA LYS A 14 4.53 13.58 24.71
C LYS A 14 5.02 12.60 23.62
N PRO A 15 5.66 11.47 23.98
CA PRO A 15 6.19 10.55 22.98
C PRO A 15 5.05 10.04 22.10
N ILE A 16 5.27 10.08 20.77
CA ILE A 16 4.31 9.58 19.79
C ILE A 16 3.98 8.12 20.11
N PRO A 17 2.69 7.75 20.24
CA PRO A 17 2.30 6.38 20.47
C PRO A 17 2.86 5.43 19.41
N VAL A 18 3.30 4.23 19.83
CA VAL A 18 3.86 3.20 18.93
C VAL A 18 2.92 2.90 17.76
N LYS A 19 1.60 2.85 18.01
CA LYS A 19 0.58 2.65 16.97
C LYS A 19 0.64 3.68 15.84
N ASP A 20 0.96 4.94 16.15
CA ASP A 20 0.96 6.01 15.17
C ASP A 20 2.24 5.94 14.35
N ARG A 21 3.39 5.66 14.99
CA ARG A 21 4.65 5.35 14.30
C ARG A 21 4.51 4.15 13.36
N ALA A 22 3.86 3.07 13.80
CA ALA A 22 3.62 1.88 12.99
C ALA A 22 2.73 2.19 11.77
N LYS A 23 1.65 2.95 11.96
CA LYS A 23 0.80 3.42 10.85
C LYS A 23 1.59 4.25 9.84
N HIS A 24 2.41 5.19 10.31
CA HIS A 24 3.25 6.01 9.43
C HIS A 24 4.26 5.15 8.67
N ALA A 25 4.93 4.22 9.34
CA ALA A 25 5.88 3.31 8.70
C ALA A 25 5.22 2.44 7.63
N VAL A 26 4.07 1.82 7.95
CA VAL A 26 3.30 1.03 6.98
C VAL A 26 2.83 1.90 5.81
N GLY A 27 2.34 3.11 6.08
CA GLY A 27 1.95 4.06 5.05
C GLY A 27 3.11 4.42 4.12
N ALA A 28 4.29 4.68 4.67
CA ALA A 28 5.49 4.97 3.89
C ALA A 28 5.92 3.78 3.01
N VAL A 29 5.87 2.56 3.56
CA VAL A 29 6.18 1.33 2.80
C VAL A 29 5.17 1.11 1.67
N VAL A 30 3.88 1.34 1.91
CA VAL A 30 2.87 1.24 0.86
C VAL A 30 3.12 2.29 -0.22
N ALA A 31 3.34 3.55 0.15
CA ALA A 31 3.63 4.62 -0.82
C ALA A 31 4.88 4.33 -1.67
N ALA A 32 5.96 3.86 -1.04
CA ALA A 32 7.18 3.47 -1.75
C ALA A 32 6.93 2.32 -2.74
N GLY A 33 6.17 1.30 -2.35
CA GLY A 33 5.83 0.19 -3.24
C GLY A 33 4.88 0.59 -4.37
N VAL A 34 3.97 1.54 -4.14
CA VAL A 34 3.14 2.12 -5.21
C VAL A 34 4.02 2.84 -6.23
N ALA A 35 5.00 3.63 -5.78
CA ALA A 35 5.92 4.34 -6.66
C ALA A 35 6.84 3.37 -7.45
N ALA A 36 7.22 2.25 -6.86
CA ALA A 36 8.06 1.23 -7.48
C ALA A 36 7.27 0.18 -8.30
N TYR A 37 5.94 0.27 -8.33
CA TYR A 37 5.08 -0.75 -8.92
C TYR A 37 5.39 -0.99 -10.40
N ARG A 38 5.62 -2.24 -10.77
CA ARG A 38 5.76 -2.69 -12.15
C ARG A 38 4.86 -3.89 -12.37
N ARG A 39 3.83 -3.72 -13.20
CA ARG A 39 2.82 -4.74 -13.45
C ARG A 39 3.41 -6.13 -13.74
N GLN A 40 4.41 -6.18 -14.62
CA GLN A 40 5.02 -7.42 -15.11
C GLN A 40 5.70 -8.25 -14.02
N THR A 41 6.20 -7.62 -12.96
CA THR A 41 6.90 -8.31 -11.86
C THR A 41 6.09 -8.36 -10.59
N SER A 42 5.24 -7.35 -10.35
CA SER A 42 4.45 -7.22 -9.12
C SER A 42 3.18 -8.07 -9.12
N LEU A 43 2.52 -8.27 -10.27
CA LEU A 43 1.24 -9.01 -10.32
C LEU A 43 1.36 -10.54 -10.32
N PRO A 44 2.31 -11.19 -11.01
CA PRO A 44 2.40 -12.65 -11.05
C PRO A 44 2.35 -13.36 -9.68
N PRO A 45 3.04 -12.89 -8.62
CA PRO A 45 2.94 -13.53 -7.31
C PRO A 45 1.59 -13.29 -6.59
N LEU A 46 0.81 -12.30 -7.03
CA LEU A 46 -0.41 -11.86 -6.35
C LEU A 46 -1.67 -12.44 -6.99
N LEU A 47 -1.71 -12.52 -8.31
CA LEU A 47 -2.85 -12.96 -9.10
C LEU A 47 -2.41 -13.92 -10.20
N PRO A 48 -3.19 -14.97 -10.50
CA PRO A 48 -2.91 -15.83 -11.64
C PRO A 48 -3.21 -15.08 -12.95
N MET A 49 -2.20 -14.55 -13.63
CA MET A 49 -2.36 -13.75 -14.85
C MET A 49 -1.58 -14.33 -16.02
N MET A 50 -2.15 -14.19 -17.21
CA MET A 50 -1.45 -14.52 -18.46
C MET A 50 -0.57 -13.34 -18.91
N PRO A 51 0.53 -13.59 -19.65
CA PRO A 51 1.40 -12.54 -20.18
C PRO A 51 0.67 -11.46 -20.99
N GLU A 52 -0.34 -11.84 -21.77
CA GLU A 52 -1.11 -10.94 -22.63
C GLU A 52 -1.97 -10.00 -21.80
N GLU A 53 -2.58 -10.50 -20.72
CA GLU A 53 -3.33 -9.67 -19.77
C GLU A 53 -2.43 -8.63 -19.10
N MET A 54 -1.16 -8.98 -18.84
CA MET A 54 -0.21 -8.05 -18.25
C MET A 54 0.24 -6.98 -19.25
N ALA A 55 0.40 -7.32 -20.53
CA ALA A 55 0.79 -6.39 -21.58
C ALA A 55 -0.32 -5.38 -21.93
N ASP A 56 -1.59 -5.74 -21.74
CA ASP A 56 -2.74 -4.89 -22.07
C ASP A 56 -2.89 -3.71 -21.10
N ASN A 57 -2.41 -2.54 -21.52
CA ASN A 57 -2.51 -1.28 -20.78
C ASN A 57 -3.85 -0.54 -20.96
N GLY A 58 -4.82 -1.16 -21.64
CA GLY A 58 -6.14 -0.62 -21.88
C GLY A 58 -6.95 -0.45 -20.59
N GLU A 59 -7.87 0.50 -20.63
CA GLU A 59 -8.70 0.85 -19.48
C GLU A 59 -9.55 -0.33 -19.00
N ALA A 60 -10.14 -1.09 -19.93
CA ALA A 60 -10.96 -2.26 -19.63
C ALA A 60 -10.17 -3.33 -18.85
N MET A 61 -8.94 -3.63 -19.29
CA MET A 61 -8.07 -4.57 -18.58
C MET A 61 -7.69 -4.03 -17.20
N ARG A 62 -7.34 -2.75 -17.12
CA ARG A 62 -7.01 -2.11 -15.83
C ARG A 62 -8.17 -2.18 -14.83
N ARG A 63 -9.41 -1.94 -15.26
CA ARG A 63 -10.62 -2.11 -14.42
C ARG A 63 -10.76 -3.56 -13.93
N ARG A 64 -10.51 -4.56 -14.80
CA ARG A 64 -10.52 -5.99 -14.42
C ARG A 64 -9.46 -6.32 -13.37
N ILE A 65 -8.23 -5.84 -13.57
CA ILE A 65 -7.12 -6.04 -12.62
C ILE A 65 -7.47 -5.43 -11.25
N VAL A 66 -7.96 -4.18 -11.21
CA VAL A 66 -8.38 -3.51 -9.97
C VAL A 66 -9.45 -4.32 -9.22
N ALA A 67 -10.44 -4.86 -9.94
CA ALA A 67 -11.48 -5.69 -9.34
C ALA A 67 -10.93 -7.01 -8.76
N ARG A 68 -10.00 -7.66 -9.45
CA ARG A 68 -9.34 -8.89 -8.99
C ARG A 68 -8.48 -8.62 -7.74
N LEU A 69 -7.70 -7.54 -7.75
CA LEU A 69 -6.90 -7.11 -6.60
C LEU A 69 -7.78 -6.79 -5.39
N ALA A 70 -8.92 -6.11 -5.57
CA ALA A 70 -9.86 -5.82 -4.49
C ALA A 70 -10.43 -7.09 -3.84
N ARG A 71 -10.75 -8.12 -4.65
CA ARG A 71 -11.21 -9.42 -4.15
C ARG A 71 -10.12 -10.14 -3.37
N ALA A 72 -8.90 -10.21 -3.93
CA ALA A 72 -7.76 -10.84 -3.26
C ALA A 72 -7.42 -10.15 -1.94
N LEU A 73 -7.40 -8.82 -1.89
CA LEU A 73 -7.16 -8.04 -0.68
C LEU A 73 -8.23 -8.28 0.39
N ARG A 74 -9.50 -8.38 -0.02
CA ARG A 74 -10.59 -8.74 0.91
C ARG A 74 -10.38 -10.13 1.49
N ALA A 75 -10.04 -11.11 0.65
CA ALA A 75 -9.78 -12.48 1.11
C ALA A 75 -8.58 -12.55 2.08
N GLU A 76 -7.48 -11.83 1.79
CA GLU A 76 -6.31 -11.74 2.66
C GLU A 76 -6.67 -11.12 4.03
N ARG A 77 -7.44 -10.03 4.01
CA ARG A 77 -7.93 -9.39 5.24
C ARG A 77 -8.81 -10.33 6.07
N MET A 78 -9.69 -11.10 5.42
CA MET A 78 -10.55 -12.06 6.13
C MET A 78 -9.73 -13.17 6.78
N ARG A 79 -8.70 -13.70 6.09
CA ARG A 79 -7.76 -14.67 6.67
C ARG A 79 -7.05 -14.10 7.89
N GLY A 80 -6.53 -12.87 7.81
CA GLY A 80 -5.88 -12.22 8.96
C GLY A 80 -6.82 -12.01 10.14
N ARG A 81 -8.08 -11.63 9.90
CA ARG A 81 -9.09 -11.48 10.97
C ARG A 81 -9.47 -12.81 11.62
N ALA A 82 -9.44 -13.91 10.86
CA ALA A 82 -9.75 -15.24 11.37
C ALA A 82 -8.55 -15.91 12.07
N GLY A 83 -7.37 -15.27 12.10
CA GLY A 83 -6.14 -15.92 12.56
C GLY A 83 -5.75 -17.11 11.69
N HIS A 84 -6.19 -17.13 10.43
CA HIS A 84 -5.99 -18.26 9.54
C HIS A 84 -4.51 -18.41 9.21
N TRP A 85 -3.99 -19.64 9.25
CA TRP A 85 -2.56 -19.95 9.09
C TRP A 85 -1.97 -19.51 7.74
N THR A 86 -2.79 -19.41 6.69
CA THR A 86 -2.38 -18.87 5.37
C THR A 86 -2.41 -17.35 5.25
N TYR A 87 -2.67 -16.63 6.35
CA TYR A 87 -2.55 -15.17 6.32
C TYR A 87 -1.09 -14.76 6.17
N ASP A 88 -0.82 -13.88 5.22
CA ASP A 88 0.50 -13.33 4.99
C ASP A 88 0.44 -11.79 4.91
N ILE A 89 1.09 -11.13 5.88
CA ILE A 89 1.18 -9.67 5.95
C ILE A 89 1.93 -9.07 4.77
N ASN A 90 2.98 -9.74 4.29
CA ASN A 90 3.77 -9.27 3.15
C ASN A 90 2.93 -9.33 1.88
N ARG A 91 2.19 -10.43 1.69
CA ARG A 91 1.19 -10.54 0.62
C ARG A 91 0.11 -9.47 0.73
N HIS A 92 -0.37 -9.15 1.94
CA HIS A 92 -1.35 -8.08 2.14
C HIS A 92 -0.80 -6.71 1.70
N ILE A 93 0.42 -6.37 2.13
CA ILE A 93 1.09 -5.11 1.77
C ILE A 93 1.27 -5.03 0.24
N ALA A 94 1.76 -6.11 -0.38
CA ALA A 94 1.95 -6.16 -1.84
C ALA A 94 0.61 -6.02 -2.61
N LEU A 95 -0.46 -6.69 -2.15
CA LEU A 95 -1.80 -6.52 -2.70
C LEU A 95 -2.30 -5.07 -2.58
N ARG A 96 -2.00 -4.41 -1.46
CA ARG A 96 -2.39 -3.01 -1.25
C ARG A 96 -1.66 -2.07 -2.19
N GLN A 97 -0.35 -2.24 -2.33
CA GLN A 97 0.51 -1.47 -3.25
C GLN A 97 0.04 -1.61 -4.70
N ALA A 98 -0.13 -2.84 -5.18
CA ALA A 98 -0.59 -3.10 -6.55
C ALA A 98 -1.98 -2.51 -6.82
N TYR A 99 -2.90 -2.63 -5.85
CA TYR A 99 -4.26 -2.10 -5.99
C TYR A 99 -4.29 -0.57 -6.07
N GLU A 100 -3.49 0.13 -5.25
CA GLU A 100 -3.40 1.59 -5.31
C GLU A 100 -2.77 2.06 -6.62
N ALA A 101 -1.68 1.41 -7.05
CA ALA A 101 -1.01 1.77 -8.30
C ALA A 101 -1.95 1.64 -9.52
N GLU A 102 -2.64 0.51 -9.68
CA GLU A 102 -3.58 0.33 -10.80
C GLU A 102 -4.79 1.27 -10.71
N ARG A 103 -5.22 1.68 -9.50
CA ARG A 103 -6.27 2.69 -9.35
C ARG A 103 -5.83 4.08 -9.77
N LEU A 104 -4.62 4.50 -9.42
CA LEU A 104 -4.06 5.80 -9.84
C LEU A 104 -3.85 5.84 -11.36
N LEU A 105 -3.37 4.73 -11.93
CA LEU A 105 -3.23 4.58 -13.37
C LEU A 105 -4.59 4.58 -14.09
N LEU A 106 -5.65 4.05 -13.45
CA LEU A 106 -7.00 4.07 -14.00
C LEU A 106 -7.59 5.48 -13.95
N SER A 107 -7.47 6.18 -12.83
CA SER A 107 -7.96 7.57 -12.74
C SER A 107 -7.25 8.46 -13.75
N THR A 108 -5.94 8.30 -13.92
CA THR A 108 -5.18 9.09 -14.91
C THR A 108 -5.64 8.82 -16.35
N ALA A 109 -6.05 7.59 -16.69
CA ALA A 109 -6.59 7.27 -18.01
C ALA A 109 -7.98 7.90 -18.24
N VAL A 110 -8.85 7.84 -17.23
CA VAL A 110 -10.21 8.41 -17.30
C VAL A 110 -10.19 9.92 -17.55
N HIS A 111 -9.22 10.65 -16.99
CA HIS A 111 -9.12 12.11 -17.22
C HIS A 111 -8.53 12.51 -18.59
N ARG A 112 -7.99 11.55 -19.35
CA ARG A 112 -7.37 11.80 -20.67
C ARG A 112 -8.28 11.43 -21.85
N SER A 113 -9.48 10.93 -21.57
CA SER A 113 -10.49 10.53 -22.56
C SER A 113 -11.62 11.55 -22.58
#